data_AF-A0A914SYJ7-F1
#
_entry.id   AF-A0A914SYJ7-F1
#
_cell.length_a   1.000
_cell.length_b   1.000
_cell.length_c   1.000
_cell.angle_alpha   90.00
_cell.angle_beta   90.00
_cell.angle_gamma   90.00
#
_symmetry.space_group_name_H-M   'P 1'
#
loop_
_entity.id
_entity.type
_entity.pdbx_description
1 polymer ?
#
loop_
_entity_poly.entity_id
_entity_poly.type
_entity_poly.pdbx_seq_one_letter_code
_entity_poly.pdbx_strand_id
1 'polypeptide(L)'
;ALPCIVDVRDEESVEKCIEAAVKEFGGIDILVNNASAISLTGTLDTPMKRYDLMHNINTRGTFLMSQKAIPYLKQSKNAHILNMVGGNALPCVVDVRDEESVEKCIEAAVKEFDGIDILVNNASAISLT
;
A
#
# COMPACT_ATOMS: atom_id res chain seq x y z
N ALA A 1 14.69 3.50 10.28
CA ALA A 1 13.90 3.17 9.08
C ALA A 1 14.85 2.97 7.91
N LEU A 2 14.57 2.02 7.01
CA LEU A 2 15.37 1.76 5.81
C LEU A 2 14.58 2.24 4.59
N PRO A 3 14.90 3.42 4.01
CA PRO A 3 14.28 3.87 2.78
C PRO A 3 14.87 3.12 1.58
N CYS A 4 14.02 2.58 0.72
CA CYS A 4 14.42 1.92 -0.51
C CYS A 4 13.73 2.57 -1.71
N ILE A 5 14.49 2.81 -2.79
CA ILE A 5 13.91 3.18 -4.08
C ILE A 5 13.45 1.88 -4.73
N VAL A 6 12.13 1.71 -4.85
CA VAL A 6 11.53 0.47 -5.35
C VAL A 6 10.51 0.77 -6.44
N ASP A 7 10.70 0.14 -7.60
CA ASP A 7 9.64 -0.03 -8.57
C ASP A 7 9.09 -1.45 -8.44
N VAL A 8 7.87 -1.61 -7.94
CA VAL A 8 7.24 -2.94 -7.75
C VAL A 8 7.00 -3.69 -9.06
N ARG A 9 7.20 -3.04 -10.21
CA ARG A 9 7.16 -3.67 -11.54
C ARG A 9 8.49 -4.35 -11.88
N ASP A 10 9.59 -3.96 -11.25
CA ASP A 10 10.93 -4.49 -11.49
C ASP A 10 11.31 -5.52 -10.42
N GLU A 11 11.58 -6.75 -10.86
CA GLU A 11 11.91 -7.86 -9.96
C GLU A 11 13.23 -7.66 -9.23
N GLU A 12 14.25 -7.14 -9.91
CA GLU A 12 15.55 -6.91 -9.31
C GLU A 12 15.47 -5.80 -8.25
N SER A 13 14.69 -4.75 -8.51
CA SER A 13 14.42 -3.68 -7.55
C SER A 13 13.72 -4.20 -6.28
N VAL A 14 12.73 -5.08 -6.45
CA VAL A 14 12.02 -5.72 -5.31
C VAL A 14 12.96 -6.61 -4.50
N GLU A 15 13.74 -7.48 -5.16
CA GLU A 15 14.67 -8.38 -4.48
C GLU A 15 15.68 -7.60 -3.65
N LYS A 16 16.31 -6.57 -4.23
CA LYS A 16 17.26 -5.71 -3.50
C LYS A 16 16.64 -5.08 -2.27
N CYS A 17 15.39 -4.63 -2.35
CA CYS A 17 14.69 -4.06 -1.20
C CYS A 17 14.44 -5.11 -0.10
N ILE A 18 13.95 -6.28 -0.47
CA ILE A 18 13.68 -7.38 0.48
C ILE A 18 14.96 -7.82 1.16
N GLU A 19 16.04 -8.05 0.40
CA GLU A 19 17.33 -8.44 0.93
C GLU A 19 17.92 -7.37 1.86
N ALA A 20 17.82 -6.10 1.49
CA ALA A 20 18.29 -5.01 2.33
C ALA A 20 17.51 -4.93 3.65
N ALA A 21 16.17 -5.08 3.60
CA ALA A 21 15.33 -5.09 4.79
C ALA A 21 15.65 -6.28 5.72
N VAL A 22 15.80 -7.49 5.16
CA VAL A 22 16.16 -8.69 5.93
C VAL A 22 17.55 -8.55 6.54
N LYS A 23 18.51 -8.00 5.80
CA LYS A 23 19.87 -7.76 6.30
C LYS A 23 19.88 -6.75 7.45
N GLU A 24 19.10 -5.68 7.34
CA GLU A 24 19.06 -4.60 8.34
C GLU A 24 18.29 -5.01 9.60
N PHE A 25 17.15 -5.68 9.44
CA PHE A 25 16.20 -5.95 10.53
C PHE A 25 16.16 -7.42 10.99
N GLY A 26 16.85 -8.32 10.29
CA GLY A 26 16.91 -9.75 10.60
C GLY A 26 15.70 -10.57 10.13
N GLY A 27 14.72 -9.96 9.46
CA GLY A 27 13.52 -10.65 8.97
C GLY A 27 12.43 -9.69 8.49
N ILE A 28 11.26 -10.25 8.19
CA ILE A 28 10.05 -9.50 7.81
C ILE A 28 8.86 -10.13 8.56
N ASP A 29 8.14 -9.33 9.34
CA ASP A 29 6.94 -9.75 10.07
C ASP A 29 5.64 -9.35 9.36
N ILE A 30 5.63 -8.18 8.71
CA ILE A 30 4.46 -7.63 8.05
C ILE A 30 4.84 -7.09 6.68
N LEU A 31 4.11 -7.50 5.64
CA LEU A 31 4.14 -6.87 4.32
C LEU A 31 2.83 -6.09 4.11
N VAL A 32 2.95 -4.82 3.74
CA VAL A 32 1.81 -3.99 3.34
C VAL A 32 1.94 -3.65 1.86
N ASN A 33 1.12 -4.27 1.01
CA ASN A 33 1.02 -3.93 -0.41
C ASN A 33 0.10 -2.72 -0.59
N ASN A 34 0.67 -1.53 -0.42
CA ASN A 34 -0.04 -0.25 -0.54
C ASN A 34 0.14 0.43 -1.91
N ALA A 35 1.16 0.05 -2.69
CA ALA A 35 1.41 0.65 -4.00
C ALA A 35 0.23 0.41 -4.95
N SER A 36 -0.30 1.49 -5.54
CA SER A 36 -1.41 1.40 -6.49
C SER A 36 -1.30 2.42 -7.62
N ALA A 37 -1.92 2.09 -8.75
CA ALA A 37 -2.20 3.00 -9.84
C ALA A 37 -3.68 2.88 -10.22
N ILE A 38 -4.29 4.02 -10.57
CA ILE A 38 -5.71 4.12 -10.90
C ILE A 38 -5.93 4.90 -12.19
N SER A 39 -6.90 4.46 -12.99
CA SER A 39 -7.43 5.14 -14.17
C SER A 39 -8.95 5.04 -14.13
N LEU A 40 -9.64 6.16 -13.93
CA LEU A 40 -11.10 6.22 -13.83
C LEU A 40 -11.75 6.37 -15.22
N THR A 41 -11.37 5.50 -16.15
CA THR A 41 -11.86 5.49 -17.54
C THR A 41 -12.73 4.27 -17.78
N GLY A 42 -13.74 4.39 -18.65
CA GLY A 42 -14.54 3.25 -19.09
C GLY A 42 -13.74 2.28 -19.95
N THR A 43 -14.28 1.09 -20.20
CA THR A 43 -13.60 0.04 -20.98
C THR A 43 -13.17 0.51 -22.37
N LEU A 44 -14.02 1.26 -23.07
CA LEU A 44 -13.73 1.77 -24.42
C LEU A 44 -12.65 2.86 -24.42
N ASP A 45 -12.54 3.60 -23.32
CA ASP A 45 -11.68 4.80 -23.22
C ASP A 45 -10.34 4.51 -22.55
N THR A 46 -10.18 3.34 -21.92
CA THR A 46 -8.95 2.98 -21.20
C THR A 46 -7.86 2.56 -22.17
N PRO A 47 -6.78 3.35 -22.35
CA PRO A 47 -5.70 2.95 -23.24
C PRO A 47 -4.97 1.74 -22.66
N MET A 48 -4.50 0.81 -23.50
CA MET A 48 -3.79 -0.39 -23.03
C MET A 48 -2.60 -0.06 -22.14
N LYS A 49 -1.86 1.02 -22.41
CA LYS A 49 -0.77 1.49 -21.53
C LYS A 49 -1.23 1.80 -20.09
N ARG A 50 -2.45 2.31 -19.90
CA ARG A 50 -3.02 2.58 -18.57
C ARG A 50 -3.51 1.29 -17.92
N TYR A 51 -4.16 0.42 -18.69
CA TYR A 51 -4.55 -0.90 -18.25
C TYR A 51 -3.34 -1.70 -17.73
N ASP A 52 -2.28 -1.76 -18.52
CA ASP A 52 -1.03 -2.46 -18.21
C ASP A 52 -0.36 -1.85 -16.97
N LEU A 53 -0.35 -0.51 -16.86
CA LEU A 53 0.21 0.14 -15.68
C LEU A 53 -0.52 -0.28 -14.39
N MET A 54 -1.85 -0.25 -14.40
CA MET A 54 -2.66 -0.67 -13.25
C MET A 54 -2.40 -2.14 -12.90
N HIS A 55 -2.37 -3.04 -13.88
CA HIS A 55 -2.15 -4.47 -13.63
C HIS A 55 -0.72 -4.77 -13.19
N ASN A 56 0.28 -4.08 -13.77
CA ASN A 56 1.68 -4.27 -13.41
C ASN A 56 1.98 -3.82 -11.97
N ILE A 57 1.30 -2.77 -11.49
CA ILE A 57 1.47 -2.29 -10.11
C ILE A 57 0.57 -3.06 -9.15
N ASN A 58 -0.75 -3.01 -9.36
CA ASN A 58 -1.74 -3.45 -8.37
C ASN A 58 -1.79 -4.98 -8.24
N THR A 59 -1.58 -5.70 -9.34
CA THR A 59 -1.71 -7.16 -9.37
C THR A 59 -0.34 -7.83 -9.40
N ARG A 60 0.46 -7.57 -10.45
CA ARG A 60 1.77 -8.20 -10.60
C ARG A 60 2.73 -7.78 -9.48
N GLY A 61 2.78 -6.49 -9.16
CA GLY A 61 3.61 -5.96 -8.08
C GLY A 61 3.26 -6.55 -6.72
N THR A 62 1.97 -6.56 -6.36
CA THR A 62 1.46 -7.22 -5.13
C THR A 62 1.85 -8.70 -5.06
N PHE A 63 1.68 -9.44 -6.15
CA PHE A 63 2.07 -10.84 -6.22
C PHE A 63 3.57 -11.03 -6.01
N LEU A 64 4.39 -10.25 -6.72
CA LEU A 64 5.84 -10.33 -6.67
C LEU A 64 6.39 -9.99 -5.28
N MET A 65 5.95 -8.87 -4.70
CA MET A 65 6.32 -8.47 -3.33
C MET A 65 5.98 -9.56 -2.32
N SER A 66 4.77 -10.12 -2.42
CA SER A 66 4.32 -11.22 -1.56
C SER A 66 5.19 -12.46 -1.75
N GLN A 67 5.42 -12.87 -2.99
CA GLN A 67 6.24 -14.03 -3.33
C GLN A 67 7.65 -13.93 -2.73
N LYS A 68 8.30 -12.77 -2.83
CA LYS A 68 9.67 -12.56 -2.32
C LYS A 68 9.71 -12.40 -0.80
N ALA A 69 8.66 -11.87 -0.17
CA ALA A 69 8.59 -11.71 1.29
C ALA A 69 8.21 -13.01 2.03
N ILE A 70 7.39 -13.90 1.43
CA ILE A 70 6.87 -15.12 2.08
C ILE A 70 7.96 -16.00 2.74
N PRO A 71 9.13 -16.25 2.13
CA PRO A 71 10.19 -17.04 2.78
C PRO A 71 10.63 -16.50 4.13
N TYR A 72 10.62 -15.17 4.32
CA TYR A 72 11.00 -14.50 5.55
C TYR A 72 9.82 -14.38 6.51
N LEU A 73 8.63 -14.08 5.98
CA LEU A 73 7.39 -14.07 6.76
C LEU A 73 7.12 -15.41 7.44
N LYS A 74 7.41 -16.55 6.78
CA LYS A 74 7.28 -17.89 7.39
C LYS A 74 8.13 -18.11 8.64
N GLN A 75 9.15 -17.28 8.85
CA GLN A 75 10.03 -17.34 10.02
C GLN A 75 9.54 -16.42 11.14
N SER A 76 8.63 -15.50 10.85
CA SER A 76 8.00 -14.62 11.84
C SER A 76 7.02 -15.39 12.74
N LYS A 77 6.90 -14.95 14.00
CA LYS A 77 5.92 -15.48 14.95
C LYS A 77 4.50 -14.95 14.71
N ASN A 78 4.36 -13.84 14.00
CA ASN A 78 3.08 -13.17 13.75
C ASN A 78 3.07 -12.56 12.34
N ALA A 79 3.13 -13.43 11.34
CA ALA A 79 3.26 -13.04 9.94
C ALA A 79 1.94 -12.49 9.37
N HIS A 80 1.98 -11.30 8.77
CA HIS A 80 0.82 -10.70 8.08
C HIS A 80 1.16 -10.20 6.68
N ILE A 81 0.24 -10.41 5.74
CA ILE A 81 0.24 -9.71 4.45
C ILE A 81 -1.06 -8.91 4.38
N LEU A 82 -0.94 -7.58 4.35
CA LEU A 82 -2.06 -6.67 4.16
C LEU A 82 -2.04 -6.15 2.72
N ASN A 83 -3.09 -6.46 1.96
CA ASN A 83 -3.28 -5.93 0.60
C ASN A 83 -4.31 -4.81 0.65
N MET A 84 -3.97 -3.62 0.16
CA MET A 84 -4.92 -2.52 0.01
C MET A 84 -5.77 -2.74 -1.24
N VAL A 85 -6.64 -3.74 -1.18
CA VAL A 85 -7.67 -4.04 -2.18
C VAL A 85 -9.03 -3.56 -1.67
N GLY A 86 -9.92 -3.19 -2.59
CA GLY A 86 -11.21 -2.58 -2.23
C GLY A 86 -11.97 -3.35 -1.15
N GLY A 87 -12.68 -2.60 -0.30
CA GLY A 87 -13.49 -3.09 0.82
C GLY A 87 -14.48 -2.00 1.27
N ASN A 88 -14.97 -2.09 2.51
CA ASN A 88 -15.76 -1.01 3.09
C ASN A 88 -14.85 0.20 3.34
N ALA A 89 -15.25 1.35 2.82
CA ALA A 89 -14.48 2.59 2.96
C ALA A 89 -15.38 3.67 3.54
N LEU A 90 -14.89 4.37 4.56
CA LEU A 90 -15.49 5.57 5.10
C LEU A 90 -14.77 6.79 4.50
N PRO A 91 -15.37 7.52 3.57
CA PRO A 91 -14.77 8.75 3.06
C PRO A 91 -14.88 9.85 4.12
N CYS A 92 -13.74 10.36 4.58
CA CYS A 92 -13.65 11.51 5.47
C CYS A 92 -12.98 12.68 4.75
N VAL A 93 -13.64 13.84 4.74
CA VAL A 93 -13.00 15.09 4.32
C VAL A 93 -12.21 15.62 5.51
N VAL A 94 -10.90 15.76 5.36
CA VAL A 94 -10.00 16.15 6.45
C VAL A 94 -9.05 17.24 5.97
N ASP A 95 -9.01 18.39 6.66
CA ASP A 95 -7.87 19.30 6.55
C ASP A 95 -6.81 18.83 7.55
N VAL A 96 -5.72 18.25 7.03
CA VAL A 96 -4.63 17.72 7.86
C VAL A 96 -3.87 18.81 8.64
N ARG A 97 -4.16 20.09 8.38
CA ARG A 97 -3.62 21.23 9.14
C ARG A 97 -4.50 21.64 10.32
N ASP A 98 -5.71 21.08 10.41
CA ASP A 98 -6.67 21.32 11.48
C ASP A 98 -6.79 20.08 12.37
N GLU A 99 -6.30 20.19 13.61
CA GLU A 99 -6.28 19.11 14.58
C GLU A 99 -7.68 18.58 14.90
N GLU A 100 -8.68 19.47 15.02
CA GLU A 100 -10.07 19.10 15.26
C GLU A 100 -10.65 18.31 14.07
N SER A 101 -10.24 18.66 12.85
CA SER A 101 -10.62 17.92 11.65
C SER A 101 -10.04 16.51 11.62
N VAL A 102 -8.81 16.32 12.10
CA VAL A 102 -8.15 15.02 12.19
C VAL A 102 -8.81 14.16 13.26
N GLU A 103 -9.07 14.71 14.45
CA GLU A 103 -9.74 14.00 15.54
C GLU A 103 -11.11 13.47 15.12
N LYS A 104 -11.93 14.31 14.46
CA LYS A 104 -13.23 13.88 13.93
C LYS A 104 -13.13 12.72 12.94
N CYS A 105 -12.08 12.68 12.11
CA CYS A 105 -11.86 11.58 11.19
C CYS A 105 -11.53 10.28 11.93
N ILE A 106 -10.70 10.37 12.98
CA ILE A 106 -10.32 9.21 13.80
C ILE A 106 -11.55 8.68 14.54
N GLU A 107 -12.33 9.56 15.18
CA GLU A 107 -13.56 9.18 15.87
C GLU A 107 -14.56 8.52 14.94
N ALA A 108 -14.73 9.05 13.72
CA ALA A 108 -15.62 8.48 12.73
C ALA A 108 -15.15 7.08 12.29
N ALA A 109 -13.85 6.89 12.06
CA ALA A 109 -13.28 5.58 11.72
C ALA A 109 -13.45 4.57 12.87
N VAL A 110 -13.16 4.96 14.12
CA VAL A 110 -13.35 4.08 15.29
C VAL A 110 -14.82 3.71 15.47
N LYS A 111 -15.74 4.66 15.26
CA LYS A 111 -17.17 4.40 15.36
C LYS A 111 -17.68 3.45 14.27
N GLU A 112 -17.19 3.60 13.04
CA GLU A 112 -17.63 2.79 11.90
C GLU A 112 -17.01 1.39 11.91
N PHE A 113 -15.73 1.28 12.28
CA PHE A 113 -14.96 0.04 12.15
C PHE A 113 -14.62 -0.65 13.48
N ASP A 114 -15.14 -0.14 14.61
CA ASP A 114 -14.90 -0.65 15.98
C ASP A 114 -13.42 -0.58 16.42
N GLY A 115 -12.62 0.26 15.77
CA GLY A 115 -11.21 0.45 16.09
C GLY A 115 -10.33 0.76 14.88
N ILE A 116 -9.04 0.94 15.13
CA ILE A 116 -8.00 1.10 14.11
C ILE A 116 -6.83 0.18 14.49
N ASP A 117 -6.64 -0.90 13.74
CA ASP A 117 -5.52 -1.83 13.97
C ASP A 117 -4.22 -1.34 13.32
N ILE A 118 -4.31 -0.84 12.09
CA ILE A 118 -3.17 -0.41 11.28
C ILE A 118 -3.55 0.90 10.58
N LEU A 119 -2.72 1.94 10.78
CA LEU A 119 -2.82 3.19 10.05
C LEU A 119 -1.77 3.23 8.94
N VAL A 120 -2.22 3.26 7.68
CA VAL A 120 -1.36 3.47 6.50
C VAL A 120 -1.65 4.85 5.94
N ASN A 121 -0.70 5.78 6.07
CA ASN A 121 -0.84 7.12 5.51
C ASN A 121 -0.15 7.21 4.15
N ASN A 122 -0.93 7.32 3.07
CA ASN A 122 -0.44 7.59 1.73
C ASN A 122 -0.89 9.00 1.30
N ALA A 123 0.05 9.94 1.27
CA ALA A 123 -0.23 11.31 0.86
C ALA A 123 0.38 11.57 -0.52
N SER A 124 -0.42 12.13 -1.43
CA SER A 124 0.06 12.69 -2.69
C SER A 124 -0.50 14.10 -2.86
N ALA A 125 0.31 15.01 -3.40
CA ALA A 125 -0.18 16.31 -3.83
C ALA A 125 -0.84 16.12 -5.20
N ILE A 126 -2.13 16.42 -5.30
CA ILE A 126 -2.83 16.49 -6.58
C ILE A 126 -2.86 17.95 -6.99
N SER A 127 -2.24 18.27 -8.13
CA SER A 127 -2.38 19.58 -8.76
C SER A 127 -3.77 19.68 -9.37
N LEU A 128 -4.62 20.54 -8.81
CA LEU A 128 -5.88 20.93 -9.43
C LEU A 128 -5.58 22.00 -10.49
N THR A 129 -5.09 21.58 -11.65
CA THR A 129 -4.91 22.42 -12.86
C THR A 129 -5.77 21.89 -13.97
#